data_AF-A0A916T6L1-F1
#
_entry.id   AF-A0A916T6L1-F1
#
_cell.length_a   1.000
_cell.length_b   1.000
_cell.length_c   1.000
_cell.angle_alpha   90.00
_cell.angle_beta   90.00
_cell.angle_gamma   90.00
#
_symmetry.space_group_name_H-M   'P 1'
#
loop_
_entity.id
_entity.type
_entity.pdbx_description
1 polymer ?
#
loop_
_entity_poly.entity_id
_entity_poly.type
_entity_poly.pdbx_seq_one_letter_code
_entity_poly.pdbx_strand_id
1 'polypeptide(L)'
;MNRTKRICLAELESEHGLPQAALVDARGYSRFKHGDAAAGRRFAVALAALAAQRLDSRQVLVTSSAFGQVPPAAYSLLIPFVEHLRLLRPDLQVGAFRIRRRGVSNGDYSRMTPADRRAAIGDAELTPERDITGAMVLALDDIRVTGNHERVMDRCLTEAGVADVWHLYVVDAADFAQSPQIESVLNEAAIGGPHDLLEIAGERRFVPNARLCRRVLALPEEQLRHFVQQAQPALLGWLGAAIEHDGLGRVPAYEARVQVWDAMLAETAQEADAGAS
;
A
#
# COMPACT_ATOMS: atom_id res chain seq x y z
N MET A 1 28.61 -10.27 -2.45
CA MET A 1 28.18 -8.87 -2.66
C MET A 1 26.77 -8.94 -3.24
N ASN A 2 25.75 -8.65 -2.45
CA ASN A 2 24.34 -8.69 -2.90
C ASN A 2 24.16 -7.66 -4.03
N ARG A 3 23.50 -8.05 -5.13
CA ARG A 3 23.32 -7.18 -6.29
C ARG A 3 21.90 -6.64 -6.31
N THR A 4 21.66 -5.53 -5.62
CA THR A 4 20.34 -4.88 -5.67
C THR A 4 19.98 -4.48 -7.11
N LYS A 5 18.89 -5.02 -7.65
CA LYS A 5 18.31 -4.64 -8.96
C LYS A 5 16.99 -3.92 -8.77
N ARG A 6 16.66 -3.03 -9.72
CA ARG A 6 15.39 -2.30 -9.74
C ARG A 6 14.66 -2.56 -11.05
N ILE A 7 13.35 -2.77 -10.96
CA ILE A 7 12.45 -2.90 -12.11
C ILE A 7 11.21 -2.04 -11.80
N CYS A 8 10.75 -1.25 -12.76
CA CYS A 8 9.51 -0.49 -12.64
C CYS A 8 8.61 -0.70 -13.86
N LEU A 9 7.30 -0.46 -13.71
CA LEU A 9 6.37 -0.42 -14.84
C LEU A 9 6.34 0.93 -15.54
N ALA A 10 6.52 2.01 -14.78
CA ALA A 10 6.57 3.36 -15.28
C ALA A 10 7.63 4.15 -14.53
N GLU A 11 8.43 4.90 -15.28
CA GLU A 11 9.26 5.98 -14.75
C GLU A 11 8.47 7.28 -14.90
N LEU A 12 8.50 8.12 -13.87
CA LEU A 12 7.93 9.44 -13.98
C LEU A 12 8.86 10.29 -14.85
N GLU A 13 8.34 10.81 -15.96
CA GLU A 13 9.13 11.61 -16.90
C GLU A 13 9.02 13.13 -16.63
N SER A 14 8.03 13.55 -15.84
CA SER A 14 7.84 14.96 -15.50
C SER A 14 7.07 15.16 -14.18
N GLU A 15 7.18 16.36 -13.62
CA GLU A 15 6.39 16.81 -12.47
C GLU A 15 4.87 16.83 -12.73
N HIS A 16 4.46 16.74 -14.00
CA HIS A 16 3.07 16.83 -14.44
C HIS A 16 2.32 15.49 -14.39
N GLY A 17 2.99 14.41 -13.94
CA GLY A 17 2.33 13.13 -13.61
C GLY A 17 2.55 12.02 -14.62
N LEU A 18 1.81 10.93 -14.42
CA LEU A 18 1.85 9.74 -15.26
C LEU A 18 1.12 9.97 -16.59
N PRO A 19 1.62 9.41 -17.71
CA PRO A 19 0.95 9.50 -19.00
C PRO A 19 -0.45 8.85 -18.98
N GLN A 20 -1.43 9.51 -19.62
CA GLN A 20 -2.83 9.05 -19.65
C GLN A 20 -3.05 7.75 -20.43
N ALA A 21 -2.20 7.42 -21.40
CA ALA A 21 -2.35 6.28 -22.30
C ALA A 21 -1.30 5.17 -22.05
N ALA A 22 -0.91 4.96 -20.79
CA ALA A 22 0.06 3.95 -20.41
C ALA A 22 -0.57 2.79 -19.63
N LEU A 23 0.20 1.71 -19.49
CA LEU A 23 -0.16 0.61 -18.59
C LEU A 23 -0.46 1.11 -17.17
N VAL A 24 0.32 2.10 -16.71
CA VAL A 24 0.16 2.80 -15.44
C VAL A 24 -0.19 4.26 -15.74
N ASP A 25 -1.48 4.59 -15.67
CA ASP A 25 -1.99 5.95 -15.76
C ASP A 25 -2.33 6.51 -14.37
N ALA A 26 -2.48 7.83 -14.24
CA ALA A 26 -2.76 8.48 -12.96
C ALA A 26 -4.06 7.97 -12.31
N ARG A 27 -5.10 7.74 -13.13
CA ARG A 27 -6.41 7.24 -12.65
C ARG A 27 -6.31 5.82 -12.12
N GLY A 28 -5.73 4.90 -12.88
CA GLY A 28 -5.55 3.50 -12.48
C GLY A 28 -4.64 3.36 -11.28
N TYR A 29 -3.55 4.15 -11.22
CA TYR A 29 -2.67 4.17 -10.05
C TYR A 29 -3.39 4.69 -8.79
N SER A 30 -4.11 5.82 -8.89
CA SER A 30 -4.87 6.36 -7.76
C SER A 30 -5.95 5.38 -7.27
N ARG A 31 -6.68 4.71 -8.17
CA ARG A 31 -7.66 3.68 -7.80
C ARG A 31 -7.01 2.48 -7.09
N PHE A 32 -5.88 2.00 -7.61
CA PHE A 32 -5.09 0.95 -6.95
C PHE A 32 -4.68 1.34 -5.53
N LYS A 33 -4.22 2.58 -5.31
CA LYS A 33 -3.85 3.09 -3.98
C LYS A 33 -5.01 3.07 -2.99
N HIS A 34 -6.25 3.09 -3.48
CA HIS A 34 -7.47 3.08 -2.69
C HIS A 34 -8.17 1.71 -2.60
N GLY A 35 -7.63 0.66 -3.25
CA GLY A 35 -8.10 -0.71 -3.07
C GLY A 35 -8.75 -1.36 -4.29
N ASP A 36 -8.71 -0.72 -5.47
CA ASP A 36 -9.12 -1.35 -6.73
C ASP A 36 -8.16 -2.51 -7.08
N ALA A 37 -8.62 -3.74 -6.86
CA ALA A 37 -7.81 -4.92 -7.16
C ALA A 37 -7.74 -5.28 -8.64
N ALA A 38 -8.63 -4.75 -9.50
CA ALA A 38 -8.48 -4.92 -10.93
C ALA A 38 -7.26 -4.14 -11.43
N ALA A 39 -7.10 -2.90 -10.97
CA ALA A 39 -5.88 -2.12 -11.19
C ALA A 39 -4.65 -2.80 -10.57
N GLY A 40 -4.73 -3.21 -9.30
CA GLY A 40 -3.64 -3.94 -8.63
C GLY A 40 -3.21 -5.21 -9.36
N ARG A 41 -4.16 -6.04 -9.81
CA ARG A 41 -3.88 -7.26 -10.58
C ARG A 41 -3.19 -6.96 -11.90
N ARG A 42 -3.61 -5.93 -12.62
CA ARG A 42 -2.95 -5.51 -13.88
C ARG A 42 -1.48 -5.18 -13.65
N PHE A 43 -1.17 -4.40 -12.61
CA PHE A 43 0.20 -4.04 -12.27
C PHE A 43 1.03 -5.25 -11.83
N ALA A 44 0.47 -6.09 -10.95
CA ALA A 44 1.14 -7.29 -10.47
C ALA A 44 1.48 -8.28 -11.60
N VAL A 45 0.56 -8.49 -12.54
CA VAL A 45 0.76 -9.34 -13.73
C VAL A 45 1.89 -8.78 -14.61
N ALA A 46 1.88 -7.47 -14.88
CA ALA A 46 2.92 -6.85 -15.69
C ALA A 46 4.30 -6.89 -15.02
N LEU A 47 4.37 -6.65 -13.70
CA LEU A 47 5.61 -6.77 -12.95
C LEU A 47 6.15 -8.20 -12.97
N ALA A 48 5.28 -9.20 -12.80
CA ALA A 48 5.67 -10.61 -12.86
C ALA A 48 6.23 -10.98 -14.24
N ALA A 49 5.63 -10.46 -15.32
CA ALA A 49 6.14 -10.67 -16.68
C ALA A 49 7.53 -10.05 -16.88
N LEU A 50 7.79 -8.84 -16.37
CA LEU A 50 9.11 -8.22 -16.44
C LEU A 50 10.16 -8.99 -15.62
N ALA A 51 9.79 -9.46 -14.42
CA ALA A 51 10.66 -10.24 -13.57
C ALA A 51 11.02 -11.59 -14.23
N ALA A 52 10.01 -12.31 -14.75
CA ALA A 52 10.16 -13.63 -15.35
C ALA A 52 11.21 -13.70 -16.46
N GLN A 53 11.37 -12.63 -17.24
CA GLN A 53 12.35 -12.50 -18.33
C GLN A 53 13.80 -12.45 -17.86
N ARG A 54 14.04 -12.05 -16.61
CA ARG A 54 15.38 -11.75 -16.08
C ARG A 54 15.82 -12.77 -15.03
N LEU A 55 14.88 -13.50 -14.42
CA LEU A 55 15.13 -14.42 -13.31
C LEU A 55 15.98 -15.63 -13.74
N ASP A 56 17.08 -15.83 -13.04
CA ASP A 56 18.04 -16.93 -13.21
C ASP A 56 18.02 -17.95 -12.06
N SER A 57 17.43 -17.58 -10.91
CA SER A 57 17.42 -18.36 -9.68
C SER A 57 16.24 -19.31 -9.58
N ARG A 58 16.46 -20.56 -9.17
CA ARG A 58 15.41 -21.60 -9.03
C ARG A 58 14.47 -21.41 -7.83
N GLN A 59 14.91 -20.73 -6.78
CA GLN A 59 14.11 -20.45 -5.59
C GLN A 59 13.95 -18.95 -5.42
N VAL A 60 12.70 -18.49 -5.45
CA VAL A 60 12.35 -17.08 -5.42
C VAL A 60 11.32 -16.85 -4.33
N LEU A 61 11.61 -15.93 -3.42
CA LEU A 61 10.67 -15.47 -2.41
C LEU A 61 10.17 -14.08 -2.77
N VAL A 62 8.89 -13.82 -2.60
CA VAL A 62 8.26 -12.54 -2.92
C VAL A 62 7.69 -11.95 -1.64
N THR A 63 7.92 -10.66 -1.43
CA THR A 63 7.34 -9.86 -0.34
C THR A 63 6.82 -8.55 -0.89
N SER A 64 5.97 -7.86 -0.12
CA SER A 64 5.66 -6.44 -0.33
C SER A 64 6.41 -5.56 0.68
N SER A 65 6.20 -4.24 0.58
CA SER A 65 6.54 -3.26 1.61
C SER A 65 6.07 -3.73 3.00
N ALA A 66 6.91 -3.51 4.02
CA ALA A 66 6.65 -3.97 5.38
C ALA A 66 5.50 -3.19 6.04
N PHE A 67 4.73 -3.87 6.88
CA PHE A 67 3.63 -3.27 7.63
C PHE A 67 3.42 -3.96 8.96
N GLY A 68 2.72 -3.27 9.86
CA GLY A 68 2.33 -3.82 11.16
C GLY A 68 1.08 -4.68 11.00
N GLN A 69 -0.08 -4.06 11.20
CA GLN A 69 -1.37 -4.76 11.15
C GLN A 69 -2.14 -4.47 9.87
N VAL A 70 -2.32 -3.19 9.53
CA VAL A 70 -3.10 -2.84 8.34
C VAL A 70 -2.21 -2.81 7.10
N PRO A 71 -2.57 -3.55 6.02
CA PRO A 71 -1.72 -3.66 4.84
C PRO A 71 -1.68 -2.36 4.03
N PRO A 72 -0.55 -2.05 3.36
CA PRO A 72 -0.47 -1.00 2.34
C PRO A 72 -1.10 -1.48 1.03
N ALA A 73 -1.35 -0.56 0.10
CA ALA A 73 -1.87 -0.90 -1.25
C ALA A 73 -0.96 -1.90 -1.99
N ALA A 74 0.37 -1.74 -1.86
CA ALA A 74 1.37 -2.65 -2.43
C ALA A 74 1.18 -4.12 -2.04
N TYR A 75 0.59 -4.42 -0.87
CA TYR A 75 0.34 -5.80 -0.45
C TYR A 75 -0.65 -6.52 -1.39
N SER A 76 -1.58 -5.78 -2.00
CA SER A 76 -2.53 -6.36 -2.97
C SER A 76 -1.86 -6.85 -4.27
N LEU A 77 -0.59 -6.47 -4.52
CA LEU A 77 0.19 -6.96 -5.64
C LEU A 77 0.71 -8.40 -5.43
N LEU A 78 0.88 -8.81 -4.16
CA LEU A 78 1.67 -9.99 -3.80
C LEU A 78 1.11 -11.29 -4.37
N ILE A 79 -0.17 -11.58 -4.12
CA ILE A 79 -0.78 -12.84 -4.55
C ILE A 79 -0.89 -12.90 -6.08
N PRO A 80 -1.45 -11.90 -6.79
CA PRO A 80 -1.52 -11.95 -8.24
C PRO A 80 -0.15 -12.01 -8.91
N PHE A 81 0.87 -11.37 -8.34
CA PHE A 81 2.25 -11.45 -8.83
C PHE A 81 2.79 -12.88 -8.71
N VAL A 82 2.66 -13.51 -7.53
CA VAL A 82 3.17 -14.86 -7.28
C VAL A 82 2.46 -15.89 -8.17
N GLU A 83 1.13 -15.80 -8.26
CA GLU A 83 0.33 -16.66 -9.14
C GLU A 83 0.78 -16.52 -10.60
N HIS A 84 0.92 -15.29 -11.09
CA HIS A 84 1.31 -15.07 -12.47
C HIS A 84 2.77 -15.48 -12.75
N LEU A 85 3.68 -15.24 -11.81
CA LEU A 85 5.07 -15.66 -11.96
C LEU A 85 5.20 -17.18 -12.02
N ARG A 86 4.45 -17.93 -11.19
CA ARG A 86 4.40 -19.40 -11.27
C ARG A 86 3.87 -19.91 -12.61
N LEU A 87 2.91 -19.21 -13.21
CA LEU A 87 2.38 -19.56 -14.53
C LEU A 87 3.42 -19.32 -15.64
N LEU A 88 4.15 -18.20 -15.60
CA LEU A 88 5.17 -17.87 -16.59
C LEU A 88 6.45 -18.70 -16.44
N ARG A 89 6.76 -19.12 -15.21
CA ARG A 89 7.99 -19.80 -14.83
C ARG A 89 7.69 -21.00 -13.94
N PRO A 90 7.07 -22.06 -14.49
CA PRO A 90 6.73 -23.28 -13.75
C PRO A 90 7.97 -24.05 -13.27
N ASP A 91 9.15 -23.72 -13.79
CA ASP A 91 10.45 -24.23 -13.36
C ASP A 91 10.93 -23.64 -12.01
N LEU A 92 10.30 -22.56 -11.53
CA LEU A 92 10.69 -21.86 -10.32
C LEU A 92 9.88 -22.30 -9.10
N GLN A 93 10.57 -22.47 -7.97
CA GLN A 93 9.95 -22.54 -6.65
C GLN A 93 9.69 -21.13 -6.14
N VAL A 94 8.49 -20.62 -6.38
CA VAL A 94 8.06 -19.29 -5.95
C VAL A 94 7.31 -19.38 -4.63
N GLY A 95 7.75 -18.65 -3.61
CA GLY A 95 7.07 -18.51 -2.32
C GLY A 95 6.73 -17.06 -2.01
N ALA A 96 5.75 -16.84 -1.13
CA ALA A 96 5.45 -15.51 -0.58
C ALA A 96 5.80 -15.46 0.90
N PHE A 97 6.15 -14.28 1.39
CA PHE A 97 6.30 -14.01 2.82
C PHE A 97 5.96 -12.55 3.13
N ARG A 98 5.76 -12.26 4.42
CA ARG A 98 5.58 -10.91 4.93
C ARG A 98 6.78 -10.49 5.75
N ILE A 99 7.02 -9.18 5.74
CA ILE A 99 7.95 -8.52 6.64
C ILE A 99 7.11 -7.68 7.60
N ARG A 100 7.19 -8.03 8.89
CA ARG A 100 6.53 -7.29 9.95
C ARG A 100 7.30 -6.02 10.23
N ARG A 101 6.58 -4.90 10.38
CA ARG A 101 7.11 -3.67 10.96
C ARG A 101 6.63 -3.56 12.40
N ARG A 102 7.54 -3.44 13.36
CA ARG A 102 7.18 -3.02 14.72
C ARG A 102 7.15 -1.50 14.81
N GLY A 103 6.15 -0.98 15.53
CA GLY A 103 5.90 0.45 15.67
C GLY A 103 4.77 0.98 14.78
N VAL A 104 4.05 1.98 15.30
CA VAL A 104 3.01 2.70 14.56
C VAL A 104 3.72 3.61 13.56
N SER A 105 3.34 3.51 12.28
CA SER A 105 3.72 4.53 11.30
C SER A 105 3.03 5.82 11.73
N ASN A 106 3.77 6.79 12.26
CA ASN A 106 3.25 8.15 12.47
C ASN A 106 2.61 8.59 11.16
N GLY A 107 1.28 8.58 11.12
CA GLY A 107 0.48 8.47 9.89
C GLY A 107 0.45 9.73 9.01
N ASP A 108 1.48 10.56 9.11
CA ASP A 108 1.61 11.87 8.48
C ASP A 108 2.97 12.02 7.78
N TYR A 109 3.48 10.94 7.17
CA TYR A 109 4.69 10.97 6.33
C TYR A 109 4.68 12.14 5.33
N SER A 110 3.51 12.47 4.76
CA SER A 110 3.33 13.58 3.82
C SER A 110 3.56 14.96 4.46
N ARG A 111 3.30 15.11 5.76
CA ARG A 111 3.45 16.38 6.52
C ARG A 111 4.73 16.47 7.35
N MET A 112 5.43 15.36 7.56
CA MET A 112 6.70 15.31 8.29
C MET A 112 7.82 15.96 7.49
N THR A 113 8.76 16.63 8.18
CA THR A 113 9.98 17.12 7.53
C THR A 113 10.83 15.96 7.01
N PRO A 114 11.71 16.17 6.02
CA PRO A 114 12.63 15.13 5.56
C PRO A 114 13.50 14.53 6.68
N ALA A 115 13.80 15.28 7.75
CA ALA A 115 14.55 14.79 8.91
C ALA A 115 13.70 13.87 9.80
N ASP A 116 12.45 14.24 10.08
CA ASP A 116 11.54 13.42 10.89
C ASP A 116 11.16 12.13 10.16
N ARG A 117 10.99 12.19 8.83
CA ARG A 117 10.78 10.99 7.99
C ARG A 117 11.97 10.03 8.10
N ARG A 118 13.21 10.55 8.16
CA ARG A 118 14.41 9.71 8.31
C ARG A 118 14.49 9.07 9.69
N ALA A 119 14.15 9.79 10.75
CA ALA A 119 14.13 9.26 12.11
C ALA A 119 13.06 8.16 12.28
N ALA A 120 11.82 8.42 11.85
CA ALA A 120 10.72 7.45 11.96
C ALA A 120 10.93 6.17 11.14
N ILE A 121 11.66 6.26 10.02
CA ILE A 121 12.04 5.09 9.20
C ILE A 121 13.29 4.41 9.76
N GLY A 122 14.24 5.18 10.31
CA GLY A 122 15.48 4.68 10.90
C GLY A 122 15.25 3.71 12.06
N ASP A 123 14.26 4.00 12.89
CA ASP A 123 13.90 3.24 14.10
C ASP A 123 12.90 2.10 13.85
N ALA A 124 12.43 1.91 12.61
CA ALA A 124 11.48 0.84 12.30
C ALA A 124 12.19 -0.53 12.30
N GLU A 125 11.90 -1.35 13.32
CA GLU A 125 12.38 -2.72 13.39
C GLU A 125 11.55 -3.59 12.42
N LEU A 126 12.21 -4.05 11.36
CA LEU A 126 11.62 -4.96 10.37
C LEU A 126 12.06 -6.40 10.66
N THR A 127 11.13 -7.35 10.57
CA THR A 127 11.43 -8.77 10.78
C THR A 127 10.71 -9.64 9.75
N PRO A 128 11.41 -10.50 8.99
CA PRO A 128 10.77 -11.50 8.13
C PRO A 128 9.96 -12.51 8.97
N GLU A 129 8.81 -12.95 8.47
CA GLU A 129 7.99 -13.95 9.17
C GLU A 129 8.48 -15.40 9.04
N ARG A 130 9.55 -15.62 8.27
CA ARG A 130 10.12 -16.94 8.03
C ARG A 130 11.61 -16.82 7.77
N ASP A 131 12.31 -17.94 7.82
CA ASP A 131 13.67 -18.02 7.31
C ASP A 131 13.70 -17.79 5.79
N ILE A 132 14.56 -16.87 5.39
CA ILE A 132 14.79 -16.42 4.00
C ILE A 132 16.27 -16.48 3.63
N THR A 133 17.10 -17.12 4.46
CA THR A 133 18.54 -17.22 4.28
C THR A 133 18.87 -17.85 2.92
N GLY A 134 19.77 -17.23 2.17
CA GLY A 134 20.23 -17.69 0.86
C GLY A 134 19.22 -17.55 -0.28
N ALA A 135 18.00 -17.06 -0.03
CA ALA A 135 16.99 -16.89 -1.07
C ALA A 135 17.30 -15.71 -2.00
N MET A 136 16.75 -15.74 -3.21
CA MET A 136 16.51 -14.53 -4.00
C MET A 136 15.15 -13.94 -3.58
N VAL A 137 15.12 -12.64 -3.26
CA VAL A 137 13.92 -11.93 -2.83
C VAL A 137 13.48 -10.91 -3.88
N LEU A 138 12.21 -10.94 -4.24
CA LEU A 138 11.54 -9.89 -5.01
C LEU A 138 10.67 -9.07 -4.05
N ALA A 139 11.05 -7.81 -3.83
CA ALA A 139 10.34 -6.87 -2.97
C ALA A 139 9.46 -5.95 -3.82
N LEU A 140 8.13 -6.11 -3.69
CA LEU A 140 7.14 -5.30 -4.38
C LEU A 140 6.81 -4.03 -3.58
N ASP A 141 6.77 -2.89 -4.24
CA ASP A 141 6.27 -1.64 -3.66
C ASP A 141 5.42 -0.86 -4.67
N ASP A 142 4.58 0.03 -4.18
CA ASP A 142 3.73 0.84 -5.06
C ASP A 142 4.53 1.96 -5.75
N ILE A 143 5.44 2.61 -5.04
CA ILE A 143 6.25 3.70 -5.58
C ILE A 143 7.62 3.85 -4.92
N ARG A 144 8.62 4.17 -5.74
CA ARG A 144 9.91 4.66 -5.28
C ARG A 144 9.95 6.19 -5.33
N VAL A 145 10.19 6.83 -4.18
CA VAL A 145 10.38 8.29 -4.08
C VAL A 145 11.80 8.60 -3.58
N THR A 146 12.06 8.53 -2.27
CA THR A 146 13.39 8.86 -1.70
C THR A 146 14.31 7.65 -1.53
N GLY A 147 13.81 6.44 -1.80
CA GLY A 147 14.51 5.17 -1.52
C GLY A 147 14.66 4.83 -0.04
N ASN A 148 14.04 5.58 0.89
CA ASN A 148 14.17 5.29 2.32
C ASN A 148 13.57 3.94 2.72
N HIS A 149 12.37 3.60 2.22
CA HIS A 149 11.78 2.27 2.45
C HIS A 149 12.67 1.16 1.89
N GLU A 150 13.24 1.37 0.70
CA GLU A 150 14.18 0.46 0.05
C GLU A 150 15.40 0.20 0.95
N ARG A 151 16.02 1.25 1.51
CA ARG A 151 17.20 1.11 2.39
C ARG A 151 16.92 0.32 3.65
N VAL A 152 15.77 0.54 4.29
CA VAL A 152 15.40 -0.19 5.52
C VAL A 152 15.03 -1.64 5.20
N MET A 153 14.37 -1.87 4.06
CA MET A 153 14.11 -3.19 3.55
C MET A 153 15.41 -3.95 3.24
N ASP A 154 16.34 -3.32 2.53
CA ASP A 154 17.65 -3.88 2.19
C ASP A 154 18.44 -4.26 3.43
N ARG A 155 18.44 -3.40 4.46
CA ARG A 155 19.07 -3.71 5.74
C ARG A 155 18.47 -4.97 6.36
N CYS A 156 17.14 -5.02 6.48
CA CYS A 156 16.42 -6.17 7.04
C CYS A 156 16.71 -7.47 6.28
N LEU A 157 16.65 -7.44 4.95
CA LEU A 157 16.88 -8.61 4.09
C LEU A 157 18.35 -9.06 4.14
N THR A 158 19.29 -8.11 4.15
CA THR A 158 20.72 -8.40 4.23
C THR A 158 21.09 -9.01 5.59
N GLU A 159 20.57 -8.47 6.69
CA GLU A 159 20.73 -9.02 8.04
C GLU A 159 20.12 -10.43 8.17
N ALA A 160 19.05 -10.71 7.43
CA ALA A 160 18.44 -12.04 7.34
C ALA A 160 19.17 -13.01 6.39
N GLY A 161 20.31 -12.62 5.81
CA GLY A 161 21.14 -13.51 4.99
C GLY A 161 20.61 -13.78 3.58
N VAL A 162 19.77 -12.91 3.03
CA VAL A 162 19.28 -13.00 1.63
C VAL A 162 20.44 -12.91 0.64
N ALA A 163 20.41 -13.72 -0.42
CA ALA A 163 21.48 -13.80 -1.42
C ALA A 163 21.38 -12.71 -2.50
N ASP A 164 20.15 -12.40 -2.93
CA ASP A 164 19.91 -11.32 -3.90
C ASP A 164 18.56 -10.65 -3.66
N VAL A 165 18.48 -9.34 -3.92
CA VAL A 165 17.25 -8.55 -3.72
C VAL A 165 16.94 -7.75 -4.97
N TRP A 166 15.74 -7.94 -5.51
CA TRP A 166 15.23 -7.07 -6.57
C TRP A 166 14.04 -6.30 -6.03
N HIS A 167 14.07 -4.98 -6.21
CA HIS A 167 12.94 -4.11 -5.91
C HIS A 167 12.13 -3.85 -7.17
N LEU A 168 10.83 -4.07 -7.06
CA LEU A 168 9.88 -3.97 -8.16
C LEU A 168 8.82 -2.91 -7.81
N TYR A 169 8.71 -1.88 -8.64
CA TYR A 169 7.83 -0.74 -8.40
C TYR A 169 6.74 -0.61 -9.46
N VAL A 170 5.53 -0.21 -9.07
CA VAL A 170 4.55 0.23 -10.06
C VAL A 170 5.02 1.54 -10.70
N VAL A 171 5.51 2.49 -9.89
CA VAL A 171 6.05 3.77 -10.36
C VAL A 171 7.43 4.03 -9.75
N ASP A 172 8.39 4.45 -10.55
CA ASP A 172 9.63 5.08 -10.06
C ASP A 172 9.56 6.59 -10.25
N ALA A 173 9.62 7.34 -9.16
CA ALA A 173 9.59 8.80 -9.12
C ALA A 173 10.83 9.38 -8.41
N ALA A 174 11.93 8.63 -8.37
CA ALA A 174 13.13 9.01 -7.62
C ALA A 174 13.74 10.35 -8.06
N ASP A 175 13.71 10.65 -9.35
CA ASP A 175 14.29 11.88 -9.91
C ASP A 175 13.55 13.14 -9.47
N PHE A 176 12.33 12.98 -8.96
CA PHE A 176 11.50 14.08 -8.53
C PHE A 176 11.14 13.99 -7.04
N ALA A 177 11.95 13.30 -6.25
CA ALA A 177 11.70 13.09 -4.82
C ALA A 177 11.54 14.38 -3.99
N GLN A 178 11.97 15.53 -4.52
CA GLN A 178 11.84 16.84 -3.87
C GLN A 178 10.60 17.63 -4.33
N SER A 179 9.86 17.17 -5.34
CA SER A 179 8.68 17.86 -5.86
C SER A 179 7.45 17.54 -4.99
N PRO A 180 6.87 18.54 -4.27
CA PRO A 180 5.64 18.33 -3.50
C PRO A 180 4.45 17.94 -4.38
N GLN A 181 4.47 18.32 -5.66
CA GLN A 181 3.37 18.13 -6.60
C GLN A 181 3.12 16.65 -6.91
N ILE A 182 4.15 15.81 -6.89
CA ILE A 182 4.03 14.39 -7.24
C ILE A 182 3.17 13.62 -6.25
N GLU A 183 3.29 13.95 -4.96
CA GLU A 183 2.46 13.31 -3.95
C GLU A 183 0.99 13.68 -4.13
N SER A 184 0.66 14.90 -4.55
CA SER A 184 -0.72 15.29 -4.87
C SER A 184 -1.20 14.66 -6.19
N VAL A 185 -0.41 14.75 -7.26
CA VAL A 185 -0.75 14.24 -8.61
C VAL A 185 -0.97 12.73 -8.62
N LEU A 186 -0.16 11.97 -7.89
CA LEU A 186 -0.27 10.51 -7.85
C LEU A 186 -1.35 10.01 -6.88
N ASN A 187 -1.68 10.78 -5.85
CA ASN A 187 -2.65 10.34 -4.84
C ASN A 187 -4.09 10.78 -5.15
N GLU A 188 -4.31 11.93 -5.79
CA GLU A 188 -5.65 12.55 -5.86
C GLU A 188 -6.31 12.54 -7.26
N ALA A 189 -5.66 11.93 -8.27
CA ALA A 189 -6.16 11.95 -9.64
C ALA A 189 -7.53 11.28 -9.87
N ALA A 190 -7.95 10.34 -9.01
CA ALA A 190 -9.22 9.61 -9.18
C ALA A 190 -10.21 9.75 -8.01
N ILE A 191 -9.82 10.35 -6.88
CA ILE A 191 -10.63 10.37 -5.65
C ILE A 191 -10.90 11.82 -5.23
N GLY A 192 -12.03 12.35 -5.66
CA GLY A 192 -12.52 13.69 -5.31
C GLY A 192 -13.36 13.71 -4.02
N GLY A 193 -13.93 12.58 -3.59
CA GLY A 193 -14.79 12.57 -2.40
C GLY A 193 -15.30 11.19 -1.95
N PRO A 194 -16.29 11.14 -1.04
CA PRO A 194 -16.81 9.90 -0.46
C PRO A 194 -17.47 9.00 -1.51
N HIS A 195 -18.08 9.58 -2.55
CA HIS A 195 -18.70 8.82 -3.64
C HIS A 195 -17.69 7.91 -4.34
N ASP A 196 -16.51 8.43 -4.70
CA ASP A 196 -15.48 7.65 -5.39
C ASP A 196 -14.92 6.52 -4.51
N LEU A 197 -14.82 6.77 -3.20
CA LEU A 197 -14.42 5.74 -2.23
C LEU A 197 -15.46 4.62 -2.12
N LEU A 198 -16.75 4.98 -2.07
CA LEU A 198 -17.85 4.02 -2.02
C LEU A 198 -17.96 3.23 -3.33
N GLU A 199 -17.73 3.87 -4.48
CA GLU A 199 -17.69 3.22 -5.79
C GLU A 199 -16.63 2.12 -5.82
N ILE A 200 -15.38 2.45 -5.45
CA ILE A 200 -14.28 1.47 -5.41
C ILE A 200 -14.56 0.38 -4.38
N ALA A 201 -15.10 0.74 -3.21
CA ALA A 201 -15.40 -0.20 -2.16
C ALA A 201 -16.57 -1.15 -2.51
N GLY A 202 -17.46 -0.73 -3.40
CA GLY A 202 -18.55 -1.55 -3.94
C GLY A 202 -18.10 -2.59 -4.98
N GLU A 203 -16.85 -2.57 -5.42
CA GLU A 203 -16.35 -3.51 -6.42
C GLU A 203 -16.16 -4.91 -5.87
N ARG A 204 -16.46 -5.93 -6.71
CA ARG A 204 -16.44 -7.35 -6.33
C ARG A 204 -15.13 -7.86 -5.72
N ARG A 205 -14.00 -7.18 -5.98
CA ARG A 205 -12.67 -7.59 -5.51
C ARG A 205 -11.97 -6.47 -4.77
N PHE A 206 -12.72 -5.59 -4.12
CA PHE A 206 -12.13 -4.53 -3.32
C PHE A 206 -11.13 -5.07 -2.27
N VAL A 207 -9.95 -4.46 -2.18
CA VAL A 207 -8.93 -4.79 -1.18
C VAL A 207 -8.71 -3.57 -0.28
N PRO A 208 -9.37 -3.52 0.89
CA PRO A 208 -9.20 -2.40 1.81
C PRO A 208 -7.78 -2.36 2.36
N ASN A 209 -7.27 -1.15 2.61
CA ASN A 209 -5.88 -0.92 2.99
C ASN A 209 -5.74 0.33 3.88
N ALA A 210 -4.54 0.54 4.43
CA ALA A 210 -4.31 1.61 5.41
C ALA A 210 -4.53 3.03 4.85
N ARG A 211 -4.44 3.24 3.53
CA ARG A 211 -4.72 4.53 2.89
C ARG A 211 -6.22 4.82 2.87
N LEU A 212 -7.06 3.80 2.66
CA LEU A 212 -8.51 3.95 2.77
C LEU A 212 -8.91 4.47 4.15
N CYS A 213 -8.41 3.86 5.23
CA CYS A 213 -8.71 4.29 6.61
C CYS A 213 -8.40 5.78 6.82
N ARG A 214 -7.20 6.20 6.42
CA ARG A 214 -6.75 7.59 6.56
C ARG A 214 -7.59 8.54 5.71
N ARG A 215 -7.96 8.15 4.48
CA ARG A 215 -8.77 9.01 3.60
C ARG A 215 -10.19 9.17 4.13
N VAL A 216 -10.80 8.09 4.63
CA VAL A 216 -12.13 8.15 5.27
C VAL A 216 -12.12 9.06 6.49
N LEU A 217 -11.15 8.90 7.41
CA LEU A 217 -11.03 9.77 8.58
C LEU A 217 -10.76 11.25 8.23
N ALA A 218 -10.10 11.50 7.10
CA ALA A 218 -9.80 12.85 6.62
C ALA A 218 -10.97 13.53 5.87
N LEU A 219 -12.07 12.83 5.58
CA LEU A 219 -13.26 13.44 4.96
C LEU A 219 -13.82 14.55 5.87
N PRO A 220 -14.43 15.62 5.32
CA PRO A 220 -15.30 16.51 6.09
C PRO A 220 -16.42 15.74 6.80
N GLU A 221 -16.93 16.26 7.92
CA GLU A 221 -17.91 15.56 8.76
C GLU A 221 -19.18 15.14 8.00
N GLU A 222 -19.76 16.02 7.18
CA GLU A 222 -20.92 15.70 6.34
C GLU A 222 -20.63 14.56 5.35
N GLN A 223 -19.46 14.60 4.72
CA GLN A 223 -19.02 13.56 3.79
C GLN A 223 -18.72 12.23 4.48
N LEU A 224 -18.18 12.29 5.71
CA LEU A 224 -17.96 11.12 6.53
C LEU A 224 -19.28 10.47 6.94
N ARG A 225 -20.25 11.27 7.38
CA ARG A 225 -21.61 10.80 7.72
C ARG A 225 -22.24 10.10 6.51
N HIS A 226 -22.19 10.73 5.34
CA HIS A 226 -22.66 10.11 4.09
C HIS A 226 -21.94 8.78 3.81
N PHE A 227 -20.60 8.74 3.96
CA PHE A 227 -19.83 7.50 3.78
C PHE A 227 -20.29 6.40 4.75
N VAL A 228 -20.45 6.70 6.03
CA VAL A 228 -20.89 5.73 7.05
C VAL A 228 -22.28 5.19 6.75
N GLN A 229 -23.22 6.05 6.33
CA GLN A 229 -24.59 5.65 6.00
C GLN A 229 -24.68 4.75 4.76
N GLN A 230 -23.77 4.90 3.80
CA GLN A 230 -23.83 4.18 2.52
C GLN A 230 -22.88 2.97 2.45
N ALA A 231 -21.83 2.94 3.27
CA ALA A 231 -20.85 1.87 3.26
C ALA A 231 -21.46 0.54 3.73
N GLN A 232 -20.99 -0.55 3.14
CA GLN A 232 -21.41 -1.89 3.56
C GLN A 232 -20.98 -2.16 5.02
N PRO A 233 -21.79 -2.82 5.85
CA PRO A 233 -21.45 -3.09 7.25
C PRO A 233 -20.11 -3.83 7.44
N ALA A 234 -19.79 -4.77 6.54
CA ALA A 234 -18.52 -5.49 6.56
C ALA A 234 -17.31 -4.54 6.37
N LEU A 235 -17.46 -3.51 5.52
CA LEU A 235 -16.43 -2.51 5.32
C LEU A 235 -16.26 -1.63 6.57
N LEU A 236 -17.36 -1.20 7.18
CA LEU A 236 -17.33 -0.41 8.42
C LEU A 236 -16.65 -1.19 9.56
N GLY A 237 -17.00 -2.47 9.71
CA GLY A 237 -16.35 -3.36 10.69
C GLY A 237 -14.85 -3.52 10.42
N TRP A 238 -14.46 -3.70 9.15
CA TRP A 238 -13.05 -3.75 8.78
C TRP A 238 -12.32 -2.42 9.08
N LEU A 239 -12.94 -1.28 8.74
CA LEU A 239 -12.38 0.05 8.99
C LEU A 239 -12.19 0.30 10.48
N GLY A 240 -13.17 -0.02 11.32
CA GLY A 240 -13.07 0.12 12.77
C GLY A 240 -11.91 -0.70 13.34
N ALA A 241 -11.82 -1.98 12.98
CA ALA A 241 -10.72 -2.85 13.40
C ALA A 241 -9.36 -2.33 12.90
N ALA A 242 -9.28 -1.82 11.67
CA ALA A 242 -8.06 -1.26 11.10
C ALA A 242 -7.62 0.02 11.82
N ILE A 243 -8.56 0.93 12.11
CA ILE A 243 -8.31 2.18 12.85
C ILE A 243 -7.76 1.88 14.25
N GLU A 244 -8.34 0.90 14.93
CA GLU A 244 -7.89 0.44 16.25
C GLU A 244 -6.49 -0.21 16.17
N HIS A 245 -6.29 -1.16 15.26
CA HIS A 245 -5.04 -1.90 15.13
C HIS A 245 -3.84 -1.03 14.74
N ASP A 246 -4.05 -0.04 13.86
CA ASP A 246 -3.00 0.94 13.52
C ASP A 246 -2.87 2.04 14.59
N GLY A 247 -3.71 2.02 15.63
CA GLY A 247 -3.65 2.95 16.75
C GLY A 247 -3.92 4.39 16.33
N LEU A 248 -4.74 4.62 15.30
CA LEU A 248 -4.95 5.95 14.72
C LEU A 248 -5.56 6.93 15.74
N GLY A 249 -6.32 6.44 16.73
CA GLY A 249 -6.82 7.27 17.84
C GLY A 249 -5.72 7.86 18.73
N ARG A 250 -4.49 7.33 18.68
CA ARG A 250 -3.32 7.85 19.42
C ARG A 250 -2.42 8.73 18.57
N VAL A 251 -2.74 8.89 17.29
CA VAL A 251 -2.00 9.76 16.38
C VAL A 251 -2.65 11.15 16.44
N PRO A 252 -1.92 12.21 16.85
CA PRO A 252 -2.53 13.53 17.06
C PRO A 252 -3.31 14.08 15.86
N ALA A 253 -2.90 13.73 14.64
CA ALA A 253 -3.58 14.14 13.41
C ALA A 253 -4.97 13.50 13.21
N TYR A 254 -5.24 12.36 13.85
CA TYR A 254 -6.47 11.58 13.66
C TYR A 254 -7.30 11.41 14.95
N GLU A 255 -6.74 11.69 16.13
CA GLU A 255 -7.40 11.50 17.43
C GLU A 255 -8.84 12.05 17.47
N ALA A 256 -9.02 13.34 17.17
CA ALA A 256 -10.34 13.96 17.13
C ALA A 256 -11.27 13.36 16.07
N ARG A 257 -10.71 12.92 14.93
CA ARG A 257 -11.49 12.32 13.83
C ARG A 257 -11.97 10.91 14.18
N VAL A 258 -11.21 10.15 14.96
CA VAL A 258 -11.63 8.82 15.45
C VAL A 258 -12.80 8.95 16.41
N GLN A 259 -12.80 9.95 17.30
CA GLN A 259 -13.93 10.20 18.20
C GLN A 259 -15.23 10.50 17.42
N VAL A 260 -15.13 11.31 16.36
CA VAL A 260 -16.27 11.59 15.46
C VAL A 260 -16.75 10.32 14.76
N TRP A 261 -15.83 9.49 14.26
CA TRP A 261 -16.14 8.21 13.64
C TRP A 261 -16.89 7.28 14.59
N ASP A 262 -16.42 7.12 15.83
CA ASP A 262 -17.04 6.25 16.83
C ASP A 262 -18.45 6.73 17.20
N ALA A 263 -18.64 8.03 17.37
CA ALA A 263 -19.95 8.63 17.63
C ALA A 263 -20.93 8.36 16.48
N MET A 264 -20.49 8.54 15.22
CA MET A 264 -21.34 8.30 14.04
C MET A 264 -21.74 6.83 13.89
N LEU A 265 -20.83 5.89 14.20
CA LEU A 265 -21.17 4.46 14.17
C LEU A 265 -22.21 4.12 15.26
N ALA A 266 -22.08 4.70 16.45
CA ALA A 266 -23.04 4.49 17.53
C ALA A 266 -24.44 5.03 17.20
N GLU A 267 -24.52 6.24 16.60
CA GLU A 267 -25.77 6.84 16.12
C GLU A 267 -26.44 5.93 15.07
N THR A 268 -25.68 5.46 14.09
CA THR A 268 -26.20 4.62 12.99
C THR A 268 -26.72 3.27 13.51
N ALA A 269 -26.06 2.68 14.51
CA ALA A 269 -26.51 1.44 15.13
C ALA A 269 -27.85 1.63 15.88
N GLN A 270 -28.01 2.75 16.59
CA GLN A 270 -29.25 3.07 17.30
C GLN A 270 -30.43 3.31 16.34
N GLU A 271 -30.19 3.99 15.22
CA GLU A 271 -31.21 4.21 14.17
C GLU A 271 -31.68 2.90 13.53
N ALA A 272 -30.76 1.96 13.29
CA ALA A 272 -31.09 0.65 12.74
C ALA A 272 -31.97 -0.20 13.69
N ASP A 273 -31.68 -0.17 14.99
CA ASP A 273 -32.47 -0.88 16.01
C ASP A 273 -33.86 -0.27 16.20
N ALA A 274 -33.97 1.07 16.12
CA ALA A 274 -35.25 1.78 16.24
C ALA A 274 -36.17 1.59 15.02
N GLY A 275 -35.62 1.41 13.82
CA GLY A 275 -36.38 1.15 12.59
C GLY A 275 -36.83 -0.30 12.39
N ALA A 276 -36.32 -1.23 13.20
CA ALA A 276 -36.68 -2.65 13.16
C ALA A 276 -37.75 -3.06 14.22
N SER A 277 -38.15 -2.12 15.08
CA SER A 277 -39.22 -2.28 16.09
C SER A 277 -40.58 -1.83 15.57
#